data_AF-A0A6G2S172-F1
#
_entry.id   AF-A0A6G2S172-F1
#
_cell.length_a   1.000
_cell.length_b   1.000
_cell.length_c   1.000
_cell.angle_alpha   90.00
_cell.angle_beta   90.00
_cell.angle_gamma   90.00
#
_symmetry.space_group_name_H-M   'P 1'
#
loop_
_entity.id
_entity.type
_entity.pdbx_description
1 polymer ?
#
loop_
_entity_poly.entity_id
_entity_poly.type
_entity_poly.pdbx_seq_one_letter_code
_entity_poly.pdbx_strand_id
1 'polypeptide(L)'
;MDILIPFAQTGRIGAARLGAELKDVVQELGPPWDYGSSTGADGLPYLYAYGSLEIAVCHAHCQVIDAVMVQTDWTTMEWPSQEPGQPQTFPGRPTYDEALRALDEAGCPWENYQPLTLEDQCAIRVPASGATFVFATDEGEKPVLCSVSVAQHRPHPCG
;
A
#
# COMPACT_ATOMS: atom_id res chain seq x y z
N MET A 1 11.75 5.62 4.73
CA MET A 1 11.48 4.17 4.73
C MET A 1 10.82 3.67 6.02
N ASP A 2 11.05 4.33 7.16
CA ASP A 2 10.59 3.88 8.49
C ASP A 2 9.10 3.52 8.59
N ILE A 3 8.22 4.23 7.88
CA ILE A 3 6.77 3.92 7.86
C ILE A 3 6.44 2.67 7.04
N LEU A 4 7.25 2.34 6.03
CA LEU A 4 7.05 1.21 5.13
C LEU A 4 7.64 -0.08 5.67
N ILE A 5 8.63 -0.03 6.56
CA ILE A 5 9.27 -1.24 7.11
C ILE A 5 8.30 -2.07 7.98
N PRO A 6 7.54 -1.50 8.93
CA PRO A 6 6.51 -2.24 9.65
C PRO A 6 5.49 -2.86 8.69
N PHE A 7 5.11 -2.14 7.63
CA PHE A 7 4.21 -2.65 6.61
C PHE A 7 4.82 -3.82 5.85
N ALA A 8 6.09 -3.72 5.45
CA ALA A 8 6.84 -4.79 4.81
C ALA A 8 6.89 -6.05 5.67
N GLN A 9 7.07 -5.91 6.98
CA GLN A 9 7.18 -7.03 7.91
C GLN A 9 5.83 -7.69 8.21
N THR A 10 4.73 -6.93 8.19
CA THR A 10 3.46 -7.38 8.76
C THR A 10 2.28 -7.39 7.79
N GLY A 11 2.40 -6.72 6.65
CA GLY A 11 1.32 -6.50 5.70
C GLY A 11 0.17 -5.66 6.28
N ARG A 12 0.43 -4.88 7.34
CA ARG A 12 -0.58 -4.03 7.99
C ARG A 12 -0.08 -2.63 8.28
N ILE A 13 -0.99 -1.68 8.33
CA ILE A 13 -0.74 -0.35 8.89
C ILE A 13 -1.91 0.04 9.78
N GLY A 14 -1.64 0.14 11.09
CA GLY A 14 -2.72 0.21 12.08
C GLY A 14 -3.69 -0.98 11.95
N ALA A 15 -4.99 -0.70 12.01
CA ALA A 15 -6.07 -1.64 11.71
C ALA A 15 -6.14 -2.08 10.24
N ALA A 16 -5.53 -1.35 9.29
CA ALA A 16 -5.60 -1.69 7.87
C ALA A 16 -4.76 -2.93 7.56
N ARG A 17 -5.43 -4.06 7.34
CA ARG A 17 -4.84 -5.34 6.94
C ARG A 17 -5.86 -6.16 6.15
N LEU A 18 -5.36 -7.10 5.35
CA LEU A 18 -6.23 -8.05 4.66
C LEU A 18 -7.18 -8.75 5.65
N GLY A 19 -8.46 -8.79 5.30
CA GLY A 19 -9.49 -9.43 6.11
C GLY A 19 -10.04 -8.59 7.27
N ALA A 20 -9.51 -7.40 7.55
CA ALA A 20 -10.11 -6.48 8.51
C ALA A 20 -11.34 -5.78 7.92
N GLU A 21 -12.23 -5.30 8.78
CA GLU A 21 -13.42 -4.55 8.37
C GLU A 21 -13.11 -3.06 8.27
N LEU A 22 -13.74 -2.38 7.30
CA LEU A 22 -13.59 -0.93 7.11
C LEU A 22 -13.88 -0.14 8.40
N LYS A 23 -14.86 -0.57 9.21
CA LYS A 23 -15.24 0.10 10.45
C LYS A 23 -14.08 0.19 11.45
N ASP A 24 -13.23 -0.83 11.49
CA ASP A 24 -12.09 -0.88 12.42
C ASP A 24 -11.02 0.12 11.99
N VAL A 25 -10.81 0.27 10.68
CA VAL A 25 -9.91 1.29 10.12
C VAL A 25 -10.44 2.68 10.38
N VAL A 26 -11.74 2.92 10.16
CA VAL A 26 -12.36 4.23 10.42
C VAL A 26 -12.30 4.60 11.90
N GLN A 27 -12.45 3.62 12.78
CA GLN A 27 -12.33 3.84 14.22
C GLN A 27 -10.91 4.24 14.64
N GLU A 28 -9.88 3.70 13.99
CA GLU A 28 -8.48 3.96 14.34
C GLU A 28 -7.91 5.20 13.63
N LEU A 29 -8.18 5.35 12.33
CA LEU A 29 -7.58 6.39 11.47
C LEU A 29 -8.50 7.60 11.25
N GLY A 30 -9.75 7.54 11.72
CA GLY A 30 -10.78 8.53 11.41
C GLY A 30 -11.46 8.26 10.06
N PRO A 31 -12.29 9.20 9.56
CA PRO A 31 -12.91 9.05 8.25
C PRO A 31 -11.86 9.11 7.11
N PRO A 32 -12.09 8.39 6.00
CA PRO A 32 -11.27 8.52 4.80
C PRO A 32 -11.35 9.96 4.26
N TRP A 33 -10.26 10.42 3.66
CA TRP A 33 -10.18 11.76 3.06
C TRP A 33 -10.86 11.80 1.69
N ASP A 34 -10.81 10.68 0.97
CA ASP A 34 -11.52 10.48 -0.30
C ASP A 34 -11.92 9.02 -0.47
N TYR A 35 -12.89 8.75 -1.33
CA TYR A 35 -13.33 7.40 -1.65
C TYR A 35 -14.01 7.32 -3.01
N GLY A 36 -13.89 6.17 -3.67
CA GLY A 36 -14.49 5.96 -4.98
C GLY A 36 -14.10 4.63 -5.60
N SER A 37 -14.60 4.36 -6.79
CA SER A 37 -14.21 3.16 -7.54
C SER A 37 -13.80 3.56 -8.95
N SER A 38 -12.76 2.90 -9.44
CA SER A 38 -12.26 3.05 -10.81
C SER A 38 -13.21 2.48 -11.86
N THR A 39 -14.24 1.73 -11.44
CA THR A 39 -15.27 1.12 -12.31
C THR A 39 -16.66 1.75 -12.14
N GLY A 40 -16.76 2.89 -11.44
CA GLY A 40 -18.01 3.62 -11.18
C GLY A 40 -18.56 3.43 -9.75
N ALA A 41 -19.62 4.15 -9.39
CA ALA A 41 -20.11 4.25 -8.00
C ALA A 41 -20.44 2.91 -7.32
N ASP A 42 -20.85 1.90 -8.08
CA ASP A 42 -21.17 0.54 -7.58
C ASP A 42 -20.07 -0.49 -7.91
N GLY A 43 -18.96 -0.01 -8.47
CA GLY A 43 -17.87 -0.83 -8.96
C GLY A 43 -16.94 -1.34 -7.85
N LEU A 44 -16.34 -2.50 -8.07
CA LEU A 44 -15.32 -3.08 -7.20
C LEU A 44 -13.95 -3.11 -7.90
N PRO A 45 -12.84 -2.97 -7.16
CA PRO A 45 -12.80 -2.63 -5.74
C PRO A 45 -13.17 -1.16 -5.50
N TYR A 46 -13.83 -0.90 -4.36
CA TYR A 46 -14.04 0.46 -3.88
C TYR A 46 -12.85 0.86 -3.01
N LEU A 47 -12.25 2.00 -3.33
CA LEU A 47 -11.06 2.54 -2.71
C LEU A 47 -11.45 3.57 -1.66
N TYR A 48 -10.73 3.54 -0.53
CA TYR A 48 -10.80 4.54 0.52
C TYR A 48 -9.40 5.07 0.79
N ALA A 49 -9.20 6.36 0.60
CA ALA A 49 -7.92 7.03 0.70
C ALA A 49 -7.76 7.77 2.03
N TYR A 50 -6.57 7.67 2.61
CA TYR A 50 -6.11 8.30 3.83
C TYR A 50 -4.76 8.98 3.55
N GLY A 51 -4.74 9.85 2.54
CA GLY A 51 -3.51 10.41 1.99
C GLY A 51 -2.82 9.39 1.08
N SER A 52 -1.60 9.00 1.41
CA SER A 52 -0.84 8.01 0.64
C SER A 52 -1.26 6.56 0.92
N LEU A 53 -2.04 6.31 1.97
CA LEU A 53 -2.66 5.01 2.22
C LEU A 53 -3.97 4.88 1.47
N GLU A 54 -4.12 3.80 0.71
CA GLU A 54 -5.38 3.40 0.09
C GLU A 54 -5.74 1.98 0.54
N ILE A 55 -7.02 1.77 0.88
CA ILE A 55 -7.56 0.42 1.11
C ILE A 55 -8.64 0.12 0.09
N ALA A 56 -8.54 -1.07 -0.50
CA ALA A 56 -9.56 -1.64 -1.36
C ALA A 56 -10.48 -2.51 -0.50
N VAL A 57 -11.80 -2.36 -0.70
CA VAL A 57 -12.83 -2.98 0.13
C VAL A 57 -13.90 -3.63 -0.76
N CYS A 58 -14.39 -4.82 -0.36
CA CYS A 58 -15.65 -5.40 -0.88
C CYS A 58 -16.83 -4.55 -0.37
N HIS A 59 -17.01 -3.36 -0.95
CA HIS A 59 -17.95 -2.35 -0.49
C HIS A 59 -19.40 -2.83 -0.52
N ALA A 60 -19.78 -3.54 -1.59
CA ALA A 60 -21.16 -3.94 -1.84
C ALA A 60 -21.72 -5.00 -0.87
N HIS A 61 -20.87 -5.74 -0.16
CA HIS A 61 -21.33 -6.88 0.65
C HIS A 61 -20.84 -6.86 2.10
N CYS A 62 -19.56 -7.14 2.32
CA CYS A 62 -19.03 -7.42 3.67
C CYS A 62 -18.15 -6.32 4.24
N GLN A 63 -17.77 -5.32 3.42
CA GLN A 63 -16.88 -4.22 3.80
C GLN A 63 -15.53 -4.69 4.37
N VAL A 64 -15.09 -5.86 3.93
CA VAL A 64 -13.78 -6.43 4.27
C VAL A 64 -12.72 -5.94 3.29
N ILE A 65 -11.52 -5.66 3.82
CA ILE A 65 -10.35 -5.22 3.06
C ILE A 65 -9.75 -6.37 2.25
N ASP A 66 -9.64 -6.17 0.94
CA ASP A 66 -9.02 -7.12 0.00
C ASP A 66 -7.67 -6.64 -0.56
N ALA A 67 -7.34 -5.35 -0.43
CA ALA A 67 -5.99 -4.83 -0.61
C ALA A 67 -5.69 -3.62 0.29
N VAL A 68 -4.41 -3.48 0.65
CA VAL A 68 -3.84 -2.30 1.32
C VAL A 68 -2.67 -1.83 0.48
N MET A 69 -2.66 -0.55 0.12
CA MET A 69 -1.70 0.05 -0.80
C MET A 69 -1.15 1.33 -0.19
N VAL A 70 0.14 1.57 -0.38
CA VAL A 70 0.80 2.83 -0.05
C VAL A 70 1.39 3.40 -1.32
N GLN A 71 0.90 4.55 -1.75
CA GLN A 71 1.41 5.31 -2.90
C GLN A 71 2.66 6.09 -2.48
N THR A 72 3.74 5.92 -3.21
CA THR A 72 5.05 6.49 -2.89
C THR A 72 5.65 7.30 -4.05
N ASP A 73 4.93 7.45 -5.16
CA ASP A 73 5.33 8.18 -6.36
C ASP A 73 5.20 9.71 -6.24
N TRP A 74 4.62 10.19 -5.15
CA TRP A 74 4.57 11.62 -4.78
C TRP A 74 5.87 12.03 -4.09
N THR A 75 6.25 13.31 -4.18
CA THR A 75 7.45 13.83 -3.48
C THR A 75 7.34 13.68 -1.96
N THR A 76 6.12 13.77 -1.45
CA THR A 76 5.79 13.65 -0.04
C THR A 76 4.63 12.68 0.10
N MET A 77 4.76 11.73 1.02
CA MET A 77 3.68 10.86 1.44
C MET A 77 2.94 11.48 2.63
N GLU A 78 1.62 11.33 2.66
CA GLU A 78 0.77 11.85 3.73
C GLU A 78 0.06 10.72 4.49
N TRP A 79 -0.08 10.90 5.81
CA TRP A 79 -0.70 9.92 6.70
C TRP A 79 -1.65 10.60 7.70
N PRO A 80 -2.75 9.95 8.12
CA PRO A 80 -3.56 10.42 9.24
C PRO A 80 -2.70 10.57 10.49
N SER A 81 -2.84 11.70 11.17
CA SER A 81 -2.23 11.92 12.48
C SER A 81 -3.30 11.94 13.56
N GLN A 82 -2.87 11.90 14.82
CA GLN A 82 -3.75 12.07 15.97
C GLN A 82 -4.28 13.51 16.10
N GLU A 83 -3.69 14.46 15.38
CA GLU A 83 -4.13 15.86 15.34
C GLU A 83 -5.01 16.11 14.10
N PRO A 84 -6.32 16.38 14.28
CA PRO A 84 -7.22 16.61 13.16
C PRO A 84 -6.74 17.75 12.26
N GLY A 85 -6.68 17.50 10.95
CA GLY A 85 -6.28 18.48 9.94
C GLY A 85 -4.78 18.70 9.80
N GLN A 86 -3.94 17.95 10.52
CA GLN A 86 -2.48 18.00 10.37
C GLN A 86 -1.92 16.63 10.00
N PRO A 87 -1.82 16.29 8.71
CA PRO A 87 -1.29 15.00 8.30
C PRO A 87 0.20 14.88 8.65
N GLN A 88 0.63 13.67 9.01
CA GLN A 88 2.06 13.38 9.08
C GLN A 88 2.61 13.26 7.68
N THR A 89 3.81 13.80 7.45
CA THR A 89 4.46 13.78 6.14
C THR A 89 5.76 12.99 6.18
N PHE A 90 6.02 12.24 5.11
CA PHE A 90 7.22 11.44 4.94
C PHE A 90 7.81 11.69 3.55
N PRO A 91 9.14 11.56 3.37
CA PRO A 91 9.73 11.61 2.04
C PRO A 91 9.19 10.48 1.17
N GLY A 92 8.68 10.83 -0.02
CA GLY A 92 8.32 9.86 -1.04
C GLY A 92 9.46 9.59 -2.02
N ARG A 93 9.16 8.82 -3.07
CA ARG A 93 10.07 8.36 -4.12
C ARG A 93 11.39 7.74 -3.60
N PRO A 94 11.36 6.81 -2.62
CA PRO A 94 12.59 6.14 -2.23
C PRO A 94 13.13 5.36 -3.43
N THR A 95 14.44 5.42 -3.63
CA THR A 95 15.12 4.68 -4.68
C THR A 95 15.11 3.18 -4.38
N TYR A 96 15.34 2.36 -5.42
CA TYR A 96 15.52 0.92 -5.28
C TYR A 96 16.56 0.55 -4.23
N ASP A 97 17.74 1.19 -4.29
CA ASP A 97 18.85 0.96 -3.36
C ASP A 97 18.46 1.31 -1.90
N GLU A 98 17.71 2.39 -1.70
CA GLU A 98 17.23 2.80 -0.38
C GLU A 98 16.20 1.82 0.19
N ALA A 99 15.30 1.33 -0.67
CA ALA A 99 14.30 0.34 -0.27
C ALA A 99 14.96 -0.99 0.12
N LEU A 100 15.89 -1.51 -0.70
CA LEU A 100 16.60 -2.75 -0.42
C LEU A 100 17.43 -2.64 0.86
N ARG A 101 18.20 -1.56 1.00
CA ARG A 101 19.01 -1.33 2.20
C ARG A 101 18.14 -1.31 3.46
N ALA A 102 16.99 -0.62 3.41
CA ALA A 102 16.10 -0.54 4.56
C ALA A 102 15.47 -1.90 4.91
N LEU A 103 15.15 -2.74 3.90
CA LEU A 103 14.68 -4.10 4.12
C LEU A 103 15.77 -4.99 4.75
N ASP A 104 17.00 -4.91 4.24
CA ASP A 104 18.14 -5.68 4.74
C ASP A 104 18.50 -5.29 6.19
N GLU A 105 18.54 -3.98 6.49
CA GLU A 105 18.77 -3.46 7.84
C GLU A 105 17.67 -3.88 8.83
N ALA A 106 16.43 -4.02 8.35
CA ALA A 106 15.30 -4.50 9.14
C ALA A 106 15.22 -6.04 9.23
N GLY A 107 16.16 -6.76 8.62
CA GLY A 107 16.17 -8.22 8.56
C GLY A 107 14.94 -8.79 7.85
N CYS A 108 14.44 -8.09 6.83
CA CYS A 108 13.24 -8.42 6.09
C CYS A 108 13.61 -9.07 4.75
N PRO A 109 13.59 -10.41 4.62
CA PRO A 109 14.00 -11.08 3.40
C PRO A 109 13.04 -10.74 2.25
N TRP A 110 13.60 -10.51 1.07
CA TRP A 110 12.86 -10.17 -0.13
C TRP A 110 13.32 -11.02 -1.32
N GLU A 111 12.46 -11.14 -2.32
CA GLU A 111 12.72 -11.84 -3.57
C GLU A 111 12.21 -11.02 -4.77
N ASN A 112 12.82 -11.21 -5.93
CA ASN A 112 12.31 -10.61 -7.17
C ASN A 112 10.93 -11.17 -7.49
N TYR A 113 9.98 -10.30 -7.82
CA TYR A 113 8.60 -10.66 -8.10
C TYR A 113 8.26 -10.50 -9.59
N GLN A 114 8.60 -11.52 -10.36
CA GLN A 114 8.42 -11.56 -11.82
C GLN A 114 7.02 -11.22 -12.33
N PRO A 115 5.91 -11.59 -11.65
CA PRO A 115 4.57 -11.28 -12.16
C PRO A 115 4.26 -9.79 -12.35
N LEU A 116 4.99 -8.90 -11.69
CA LEU A 116 4.86 -7.44 -11.84
C LEU A 116 6.16 -6.78 -12.31
N THR A 117 7.05 -7.54 -12.96
CA THR A 117 8.22 -6.99 -13.63
C THR A 117 7.93 -6.92 -15.12
N LEU A 118 7.85 -5.70 -15.65
CA LEU A 118 7.56 -5.35 -17.05
C LEU A 118 8.71 -4.49 -17.62
N GLU A 119 8.57 -3.95 -18.82
CA GLU A 119 9.63 -3.14 -19.47
C GLU A 119 9.92 -1.84 -18.71
N ASP A 120 8.91 -1.24 -18.09
CA ASP A 120 8.92 0.07 -17.41
C ASP A 120 8.75 -0.03 -15.88
N GLN A 121 8.73 -1.26 -15.34
CA GLN A 121 8.66 -1.47 -13.90
C GLN A 121 9.34 -2.76 -13.46
N CYS A 122 9.86 -2.76 -12.24
CA CYS A 122 10.29 -3.98 -11.57
C CYS A 122 9.61 -4.11 -10.22
N ALA A 123 9.52 -5.35 -9.71
CA ALA A 123 8.93 -5.60 -8.42
C ALA A 123 9.76 -6.57 -7.57
N ILE A 124 9.72 -6.36 -6.26
CA ILE A 124 10.17 -7.32 -5.26
C ILE A 124 9.02 -7.64 -4.30
N ARG A 125 9.10 -8.78 -3.64
CA ARG A 125 8.13 -9.21 -2.64
C ARG A 125 8.82 -9.61 -1.36
N VAL A 126 8.20 -9.29 -0.23
CA VAL A 126 8.52 -9.84 1.08
C VAL A 126 7.60 -11.05 1.33
N PRO A 127 8.11 -12.30 1.29
CA PRO A 127 7.25 -13.48 1.38
C PRO A 127 6.48 -13.60 2.69
N ALA A 128 7.07 -13.12 3.80
CA ALA A 128 6.50 -13.25 5.14
C ALA A 128 5.15 -12.52 5.30
N SER A 129 5.01 -11.35 4.68
CA SER A 129 3.80 -10.53 4.71
C SER A 129 3.01 -10.59 3.40
N GLY A 130 3.65 -11.01 2.31
CA GLY A 130 3.14 -10.86 0.96
C GLY A 130 3.28 -9.43 0.41
N ALA A 131 3.92 -8.50 1.12
CA ALA A 131 4.09 -7.12 0.68
C ALA A 131 4.90 -7.07 -0.61
N THR A 132 4.37 -6.38 -1.60
CA THR A 132 4.98 -6.23 -2.93
C THR A 132 5.33 -4.78 -3.14
N PHE A 133 6.60 -4.53 -3.45
CA PHE A 133 7.16 -3.22 -3.75
C PHE A 133 7.30 -3.13 -5.26
N VAL A 134 6.69 -2.11 -5.87
CA VAL A 134 6.73 -1.86 -7.30
C VAL A 134 7.49 -0.58 -7.56
N PHE A 135 8.47 -0.64 -8.45
CA PHE A 135 9.34 0.46 -8.83
C PHE A 135 9.14 0.79 -10.30
N ALA A 136 8.99 2.07 -10.63
CA ALA A 136 9.09 2.53 -12.01
C ALA A 136 10.55 2.56 -12.45
N THR A 137 10.79 2.13 -13.68
CA THR A 137 12.10 2.17 -14.33
C THR A 137 12.02 3.10 -15.54
N ASP A 138 12.47 4.34 -15.37
CA ASP A 138 12.62 5.29 -16.48
C ASP A 138 13.99 5.09 -17.15
N GLU A 139 14.06 5.23 -18.48
CA GLU A 139 15.30 5.04 -19.24
C GLU A 139 16.42 5.96 -18.74
N GLY A 140 17.49 5.37 -18.20
CA GLY A 140 18.68 6.09 -17.75
C GLY A 140 18.61 6.63 -16.32
N GLU A 141 17.47 6.48 -15.63
CA GLU A 141 17.32 6.86 -14.22
C GLU A 141 17.35 5.63 -13.30
N LYS A 142 17.62 5.87 -12.02
CA LYS A 142 17.54 4.80 -11.02
C LYS A 142 16.07 4.47 -10.75
N PRO A 143 15.70 3.18 -10.59
CA PRO A 143 14.32 2.84 -10.30
C PRO A 143 13.86 3.47 -8.98
N VAL A 144 12.65 4.00 -8.97
CA VAL A 144 12.02 4.65 -7.81
C VAL A 144 10.76 3.91 -7.42
N LEU A 145 10.53 3.78 -6.12
CA LEU A 145 9.36 3.09 -5.60
C LEU A 145 8.10 3.91 -5.94
N CYS A 146 7.15 3.26 -6.58
CA CYS A 146 5.85 3.83 -6.91
C CYS A 146 4.80 3.43 -5.88
N SER A 147 4.82 2.17 -5.45
CA SER A 147 3.89 1.71 -4.43
C SER A 147 4.41 0.51 -3.66
N VAL A 148 3.84 0.33 -2.47
CA VAL A 148 3.93 -0.91 -1.69
C VAL A 148 2.52 -1.42 -1.44
N SER A 149 2.25 -2.69 -1.67
CA SER A 149 0.91 -3.23 -1.46
C SER A 149 0.89 -4.65 -0.91
N VAL A 150 -0.20 -4.99 -0.23
CA VAL A 150 -0.64 -6.37 0.00
C VAL A 150 -2.03 -6.52 -0.58
N ALA A 151 -2.27 -7.58 -1.35
CA ALA A 151 -3.57 -7.82 -1.97
C ALA A 151 -3.92 -9.30 -1.92
N GLN A 152 -5.21 -9.60 -1.81
CA GLN A 152 -5.69 -10.96 -2.02
C GLN A 152 -5.54 -11.33 -3.50
N HIS A 153 -4.78 -12.38 -3.79
CA HIS A 153 -4.62 -12.89 -5.16
C HIS A 153 -5.88 -13.57 -5.72
N ARG A 154 -6.89 -13.80 -4.88
CA ARG A 154 -8.18 -14.35 -5.29
C ARG A 154 -9.27 -13.35 -4.97
N PRO A 155 -10.31 -13.23 -5.83
CA PRO A 155 -11.50 -12.48 -5.49
C PRO A 155 -12.02 -12.93 -4.13
N HIS A 156 -12.25 -11.97 -3.23
CA HIS A 156 -12.89 -12.26 -1.97
C HIS A 156 -14.28 -12.87 -2.27
N PRO A 157 -14.62 -14.09 -1.77
CA PRO A 157 -15.83 -14.82 -2.17
C PRO A 157 -17.12 -14.27 -1.53
N CYS A 158 -17.23 -12.94 -1.38
CA CYS A 158 -18.46 -12.27 -0.94
C CYS A 158 -19.50 -12.30 -2.09
N GLY A 159 -20.32 -13.35 -2.16
CA GLY A 159 -21.41 -13.47 -3.14
C GLY A 159 -21.53 -14.86 -3.75
#